data_AF-S7J3T2-F1
#
_entry.id   AF-S7J3T2-F1
#
_cell.length_a   1.000
_cell.length_b   1.000
_cell.length_c   1.000
_cell.angle_alpha   90.00
_cell.angle_beta   90.00
_cell.angle_gamma   90.00
#
_symmetry.space_group_name_H-M   'P 1'
#
loop_
_entity.id
_entity.type
_entity.pdbx_description
1 polymer ?
#
loop_
_entity_poly.entity_id
_entity_poly.type
_entity_poly.pdbx_seq_one_letter_code
_entity_poly.pdbx_strand_id
1 'polypeptide(L)'
;MSLDFLEEFYKRSILNCGTAFPEGFMDIAEVLSQSAPASLVNSFSDLPISDFIIAESADKLTLFNSDFAVWLVPELVQGEAVTRGYIALHEPEGSYKPEMAFQAVGEYNQSALILEALRLYLEDIKDTEKTLRSFRFDNK
;
A
#
# COMPACT_ATOMS: atom_id res chain seq x y z
N MET A 1 -15.81 4.62 9.80
CA MET A 1 -14.90 5.37 8.93
C MET A 1 -15.62 5.58 7.59
N SER A 2 -15.67 6.81 7.07
CA SER A 2 -16.37 7.10 5.80
C SER A 2 -15.38 7.18 4.64
N LEU A 3 -15.84 6.79 3.45
CA LEU A 3 -15.07 6.89 2.21
C LEU A 3 -14.65 8.34 1.93
N ASP A 4 -15.51 9.31 2.25
CA ASP A 4 -15.26 10.75 2.10
C ASP A 4 -14.01 11.22 2.84
N PHE A 5 -13.74 10.66 4.03
CA PHE A 5 -12.55 11.00 4.81
C PHE A 5 -11.28 10.48 4.16
N LEU A 6 -11.29 9.24 3.64
CA LEU A 6 -10.15 8.66 2.93
C LEU A 6 -9.86 9.43 1.64
N GLU A 7 -10.90 9.88 0.94
CA GLU A 7 -10.74 10.68 -0.28
C GLU A 7 -10.19 12.08 0.04
N GLU A 8 -10.64 12.72 1.12
CA GLU A 8 -10.10 13.99 1.60
C GLU A 8 -8.63 13.86 2.02
N PHE A 9 -8.28 12.79 2.74
CA PHE A 9 -6.90 12.48 3.11
C PHE A 9 -6.03 12.27 1.87
N TYR A 10 -6.48 11.48 0.90
CA TYR A 10 -5.77 11.28 -0.37
C TYR A 10 -5.49 12.63 -1.08
N LYS A 11 -6.51 13.49 -1.20
CA LYS A 11 -6.35 14.80 -1.85
C LYS A 11 -5.39 15.74 -1.10
N ARG A 12 -5.43 15.74 0.24
CA ARG A 12 -4.62 16.65 1.06
C ARG A 12 -3.19 16.16 1.26
N SER A 13 -3.01 14.87 1.46
CA SER A 13 -1.72 14.28 1.84
C SER A 13 -0.95 13.76 0.64
N ILE A 14 -1.63 13.12 -0.31
CA ILE A 14 -0.98 12.40 -1.42
C ILE A 14 -0.80 13.31 -2.64
N LEU A 15 -1.84 14.06 -3.02
CA LEU A 15 -1.79 14.94 -4.19
C LEU A 15 -1.03 16.27 -3.96
N ASN A 16 -1.00 16.78 -2.73
CA ASN A 16 -0.51 18.14 -2.44
C ASN A 16 0.90 18.22 -1.82
N CYS A 17 1.52 17.09 -1.46
CA CYS A 17 2.79 17.11 -0.75
C CYS A 17 3.83 16.20 -1.40
N GLY A 18 4.83 16.80 -2.06
CA GLY A 18 6.10 16.12 -2.39
C GLY A 18 6.92 15.70 -1.16
N THR A 19 6.32 15.73 0.03
CA THR A 19 6.92 15.40 1.34
C THR A 19 6.23 14.22 2.01
N ALA A 20 5.08 13.73 1.51
CA ALA A 20 4.36 12.62 2.14
C ALA A 20 5.12 11.30 2.01
N PHE A 21 5.91 11.15 0.95
CA PHE A 21 6.80 10.02 0.71
C PHE A 21 8.20 10.54 0.37
N PRO A 22 9.03 10.86 1.39
CA PRO A 22 10.35 11.44 1.15
C PRO A 22 11.29 10.48 0.40
N GLU A 23 11.01 9.18 0.45
CA GLU A 23 11.79 8.13 -0.23
C GLU A 23 11.42 7.98 -1.71
N GLY A 24 10.35 8.63 -2.17
CA GLY A 24 9.85 8.50 -3.54
C GLY A 24 8.98 7.25 -3.74
N PHE A 25 8.96 6.74 -4.97
CA PHE A 25 8.21 5.54 -5.34
C PHE A 25 9.14 4.34 -5.44
N MET A 26 8.89 3.31 -4.64
CA MET A 26 9.59 2.03 -4.74
C MET A 26 9.10 1.24 -5.97
N ASP A 27 10.00 0.60 -6.70
CA ASP A 27 9.61 -0.24 -7.83
C ASP A 27 9.20 -1.64 -7.34
N ILE A 28 8.00 -2.09 -7.71
CA ILE A 28 7.54 -3.43 -7.33
C ILE A 28 8.40 -4.54 -7.94
N ALA A 29 9.11 -4.29 -9.03
CA ALA A 29 10.04 -5.25 -9.62
C ALA A 29 11.12 -5.67 -8.61
N GLU A 30 11.57 -4.75 -7.75
CA GLU A 30 12.61 -5.01 -6.75
C GLU A 30 12.12 -5.97 -5.66
N VAL A 31 10.92 -5.71 -5.11
CA VAL A 31 10.36 -6.55 -4.03
C VAL A 31 9.99 -7.93 -4.56
N LEU A 32 9.44 -8.01 -5.78
CA LEU A 32 9.07 -9.28 -6.41
C LEU A 32 10.30 -10.13 -6.74
N SER A 33 11.42 -9.51 -7.15
CA SER A 33 12.67 -10.21 -7.43
C SER A 33 13.34 -10.80 -6.18
N GLN A 34 13.08 -10.22 -5.00
CA GLN A 34 13.63 -10.68 -3.73
C GLN A 34 12.76 -11.76 -3.07
N SER A 35 11.47 -11.82 -3.41
CA SER A 35 10.58 -12.89 -2.98
C SER A 35 10.88 -14.19 -3.74
N ALA A 36 11.27 -15.26 -3.03
CA ALA A 36 11.59 -16.54 -3.67
C ALA A 36 10.36 -17.11 -4.42
N PRO A 37 10.55 -17.82 -5.55
CA PRO A 37 9.45 -18.30 -6.41
C PRO A 37 8.53 -19.37 -5.76
N ALA A 38 8.78 -19.75 -4.51
CA ALA A 38 8.00 -20.75 -3.78
C ALA A 38 6.61 -20.26 -3.31
N SER A 39 6.33 -18.94 -3.38
CA SER A 39 5.05 -18.38 -2.91
C SER A 39 3.98 -18.19 -4.00
N LEU A 40 4.30 -18.48 -5.27
CA LEU A 40 3.39 -18.22 -6.40
C LEU A 40 2.15 -19.14 -6.46
N VAL A 41 2.06 -20.17 -5.61
CA VAL A 41 1.05 -21.24 -5.74
C VAL A 41 0.15 -21.44 -4.52
N ASN A 42 0.40 -20.75 -3.40
CA ASN A 42 -0.46 -20.87 -2.23
C ASN A 42 -1.39 -19.66 -2.10
N SER A 43 -2.58 -19.84 -2.66
CA SER A 43 -3.85 -19.29 -2.18
C SER A 43 -3.85 -17.82 -1.77
N PHE A 44 -4.28 -16.95 -2.70
CA PHE A 44 -4.87 -15.64 -2.40
C PHE A 44 -5.92 -15.67 -1.27
N SER A 45 -6.43 -16.85 -0.92
CA SER A 45 -7.43 -17.10 0.12
C SER A 45 -6.94 -16.97 1.56
N ASP A 46 -5.64 -17.07 1.84
CA ASP A 46 -5.12 -17.11 3.23
C ASP A 46 -4.51 -15.78 3.70
N LEU A 47 -4.69 -14.71 2.92
CA LEU A 47 -3.99 -13.45 3.12
C LEU A 47 -4.89 -12.34 3.70
N PRO A 48 -4.32 -11.40 4.46
CA PRO A 48 -5.05 -10.30 5.11
C PRO A 48 -5.72 -9.32 4.15
N ILE A 49 -5.57 -9.51 2.83
CA ILE A 49 -6.34 -8.82 1.79
C ILE A 49 -7.86 -9.10 1.97
N SER A 50 -8.22 -10.26 2.53
CA SER A 50 -9.62 -10.64 2.80
C SER A 50 -10.37 -9.65 3.70
N ASP A 51 -9.64 -8.89 4.55
CA ASP A 51 -10.22 -7.92 5.48
C ASP A 51 -10.33 -6.51 4.88
N PHE A 52 -9.86 -6.31 3.64
CA PHE A 52 -9.95 -5.02 2.97
C PHE A 52 -11.32 -4.81 2.34
N ILE A 53 -11.90 -3.65 2.63
CA ILE A 53 -13.02 -3.10 1.89
C ILE A 53 -12.45 -2.42 0.65
N ILE A 54 -12.97 -2.81 -0.51
CA ILE A 54 -12.55 -2.27 -1.80
C ILE A 54 -13.60 -1.25 -2.26
N ALA A 55 -13.14 -0.04 -2.58
CA ALA A 55 -13.92 1.01 -3.19
C ALA A 55 -13.28 1.42 -4.52
N GLU A 56 -13.98 1.14 -5.62
CA GLU A 56 -13.56 1.52 -6.97
C GLU A 56 -14.11 2.90 -7.32
N SER A 57 -13.26 3.72 -7.93
CA SER A 57 -13.63 5.02 -8.48
C SER A 57 -13.02 5.18 -9.87
N ALA A 58 -13.50 6.16 -10.64
CA ALA A 58 -13.12 6.33 -12.04
C ALA A 58 -11.62 6.56 -12.27
N ASP A 59 -10.91 7.04 -11.24
CA ASP A 59 -9.49 7.44 -11.28
C ASP A 59 -8.57 6.55 -10.42
N LYS A 60 -9.11 5.70 -9.54
CA LYS A 60 -8.33 4.90 -8.58
C LYS A 60 -9.12 3.78 -7.94
N LEU A 61 -8.40 2.81 -7.42
CA LEU A 61 -8.90 1.79 -6.50
C LEU A 61 -8.46 2.12 -5.07
N THR A 62 -9.39 2.15 -4.13
CA THR A 62 -9.08 2.35 -2.72
C THR A 62 -9.33 1.04 -1.97
N LEU A 63 -8.34 0.55 -1.24
CA LEU A 63 -8.45 -0.60 -0.36
C LEU A 63 -8.20 -0.11 1.07
N PHE A 64 -9.12 -0.37 1.99
CA PHE A 64 -8.90 0.01 3.39
C PHE A 64 -9.45 -1.03 4.36
N ASN A 65 -8.83 -1.12 5.53
CA ASN A 65 -9.29 -1.94 6.65
C ASN A 65 -9.03 -1.19 7.98
N SER A 66 -9.02 -1.91 9.12
CA SER A 66 -8.76 -1.32 10.43
C SER A 66 -7.33 -0.80 10.63
N ASP A 67 -6.39 -1.30 9.82
CA ASP A 67 -4.95 -1.13 10.03
C ASP A 67 -4.32 -0.26 8.92
N PHE A 68 -4.87 -0.30 7.72
CA PHE A 68 -4.28 0.28 6.51
C PHE A 68 -5.33 0.98 5.64
N ALA A 69 -4.87 2.00 4.92
CA ALA A 69 -5.52 2.54 3.74
C ALA A 69 -4.52 2.55 2.57
N VAL A 70 -4.96 2.06 1.43
CA VAL A 70 -4.17 1.88 0.22
C VAL A 70 -4.92 2.51 -0.95
N TRP A 71 -4.21 3.29 -1.75
CA TRP A 71 -4.74 3.85 -3.00
C TRP A 71 -3.90 3.36 -4.17
N LEU A 72 -4.52 2.73 -5.16
CA LEU A 72 -3.92 2.36 -6.43
C LEU A 72 -4.43 3.30 -7.52
N VAL A 73 -3.54 4.10 -8.07
CA VAL A 73 -3.86 5.15 -9.04
C VAL A 73 -3.20 4.78 -10.36
N PRO A 74 -3.97 4.33 -11.36
CA PRO A 74 -3.45 4.13 -12.70
C PRO A 74 -3.20 5.49 -13.37
N GLU A 75 -1.99 5.70 -13.86
CA GLU A 75 -1.54 6.92 -14.51
C GLU A 75 -0.82 6.61 -15.83
N LEU A 76 -0.75 7.61 -16.71
CA LEU A 76 0.09 7.56 -17.92
C LEU A 76 1.28 8.49 -17.71
N VAL A 77 2.47 7.92 -17.53
CA VAL A 77 3.72 8.67 -17.33
C VAL A 77 4.57 8.51 -18.57
N GLN A 78 4.86 9.62 -19.27
CA GLN A 78 5.65 9.62 -20.52
C GLN A 78 5.13 8.67 -21.62
N GLY A 79 3.83 8.37 -21.62
CA GLY A 79 3.20 7.46 -22.57
C GLY A 79 3.17 5.99 -22.14
N GLU A 80 3.76 5.66 -20.98
CA GLU A 80 3.69 4.33 -20.39
C GLU A 80 2.59 4.26 -19.32
N ALA A 81 1.87 3.15 -19.30
CA ALA A 81 0.90 2.87 -18.24
C ALA A 81 1.65 2.51 -16.95
N VAL A 82 1.45 3.30 -15.91
CA VAL A 82 2.07 3.13 -14.59
C VAL A 82 0.97 3.09 -13.54
N THR A 83 1.00 2.11 -12.65
CA THR A 83 0.12 2.13 -11.47
C THR A 83 0.92 2.58 -10.25
N ARG A 84 0.49 3.65 -9.60
CA ARG A 84 1.08 4.14 -8.36
C ARG A 84 0.26 3.67 -7.17
N GLY A 85 0.93 3.03 -6.23
CA GLY A 85 0.36 2.62 -4.97
C GLY A 85 0.80 3.53 -3.84
N TYR A 86 -0.14 3.88 -2.96
CA TYR A 86 0.11 4.69 -1.78
C TYR A 86 -0.43 3.94 -0.57
N ILE A 87 0.39 3.73 0.46
CA ILE A 87 0.03 3.02 1.68
C ILE A 87 0.11 4.00 2.85
N ALA A 88 -0.95 4.03 3.65
CA ALA A 88 -1.00 4.74 4.91
C ALA A 88 -1.47 3.81 6.03
N LEU A 89 -0.89 3.99 7.21
CA LEU A 89 -1.25 3.29 8.43
C LEU A 89 -2.35 4.03 9.18
N HIS A 90 -3.34 3.29 9.67
CA HIS A 90 -4.35 3.83 10.58
C HIS A 90 -3.77 3.89 12.00
N GLU A 91 -3.75 5.08 12.58
CA GLU A 91 -3.30 5.28 13.95
C GLU A 91 -4.47 5.17 14.94
N PRO A 92 -4.23 4.74 16.19
CA PRO A 92 -5.28 4.61 17.21
C PRO A 92 -6.03 5.92 17.52
N GLU A 93 -5.42 7.07 17.19
CA GLU A 93 -5.98 8.41 17.38
C GLU A 93 -6.98 8.80 16.26
N GLY A 94 -7.22 7.91 15.29
CA GLY A 94 -8.14 8.13 14.17
C GLY A 94 -7.52 8.90 13.00
N SER A 95 -6.21 9.12 13.03
CA SER A 95 -5.41 9.69 11.94
C SER A 95 -4.88 8.60 11.01
N TYR A 96 -4.49 9.01 9.81
CA TYR A 96 -3.67 8.19 8.91
C TYR A 96 -2.29 8.80 8.79
N LYS A 97 -1.27 7.95 8.85
CA LYS A 97 0.11 8.33 8.62
C LYS A 97 0.57 7.71 7.28
N PRO A 98 1.02 8.52 6.30
CA PRO A 98 1.65 7.99 5.09
C PRO A 98 2.86 7.15 5.49
N GLU A 99 2.95 5.94 4.96
CA GLU A 99 4.02 5.01 5.29
C GLU A 99 4.93 4.79 4.09
N MET A 100 4.36 4.40 2.95
CA MET A 100 5.16 4.19 1.74
C MET A 100 4.38 4.40 0.44
N ALA A 101 5.11 4.65 -0.63
CA ALA A 101 4.59 4.69 -1.99
C ALA A 101 5.38 3.75 -2.90
N PHE A 102 4.68 3.09 -3.81
CA PHE A 102 5.27 2.18 -4.78
C PHE A 102 4.73 2.47 -6.19
N GLN A 103 5.41 1.95 -7.20
CA GLN A 103 4.99 2.06 -8.59
C GLN A 103 5.19 0.74 -9.32
N ALA A 104 4.29 0.48 -10.26
CA ALA A 104 4.35 -0.65 -11.18
C ALA A 104 4.40 -0.12 -12.61
N VAL A 105 5.49 -0.45 -13.31
CA VAL A 105 5.78 0.04 -14.66
C VAL A 105 5.96 -1.16 -15.61
N GLY A 106 5.56 -0.99 -16.87
CA GLY A 106 5.81 -1.96 -17.92
C GLY A 106 5.22 -3.34 -17.63
N GLU A 107 6.05 -4.39 -17.74
CA GLU A 107 5.63 -5.80 -17.55
C GLU A 107 5.14 -6.11 -16.13
N TYR A 108 5.53 -5.29 -15.15
CA TYR A 108 5.10 -5.42 -13.77
C TYR A 108 3.75 -4.74 -13.50
N ASN A 109 3.24 -3.92 -14.42
CA ASN A 109 1.93 -3.27 -14.31
C ASN A 109 0.78 -4.24 -14.63
N GLN A 110 0.78 -5.39 -13.95
CA GLN A 110 -0.26 -6.40 -13.99
C GLN A 110 -0.90 -6.48 -12.62
N SER A 111 -2.23 -6.54 -12.55
CA SER A 111 -2.97 -6.55 -11.28
C SER A 111 -2.50 -7.66 -10.33
N ALA A 112 -2.16 -8.84 -10.84
CA ALA A 112 -1.64 -9.94 -10.03
C ALA A 112 -0.30 -9.60 -9.37
N LEU A 113 0.62 -8.98 -10.10
CA LEU A 113 1.94 -8.60 -9.61
C LEU A 113 1.86 -7.42 -8.64
N ILE A 114 0.99 -6.45 -8.92
CA ILE A 114 0.72 -5.31 -8.04
C ILE A 114 0.16 -5.78 -6.69
N LEU A 115 -0.81 -6.70 -6.72
CA LEU A 115 -1.41 -7.24 -5.49
C LEU A 115 -0.41 -8.09 -4.70
N GLU A 116 0.46 -8.84 -5.38
CA GLU A 116 1.51 -9.62 -4.71
C GLU A 116 2.57 -8.72 -4.07
N ALA A 117 3.01 -7.67 -4.77
CA ALA A 117 3.92 -6.68 -4.20
C ALA A 117 3.27 -5.95 -3.01
N LEU A 118 2.01 -5.54 -3.16
CA LEU A 118 1.24 -4.93 -2.07
C LEU A 118 1.18 -5.84 -0.84
N ARG A 119 0.95 -7.14 -1.05
CA ARG A 119 0.94 -8.12 0.03
C ARG A 119 2.27 -8.16 0.79
N LEU A 120 3.39 -8.25 0.06
CA LEU A 120 4.72 -8.28 0.66
C LEU A 120 4.99 -7.00 1.46
N TYR A 121 4.61 -5.84 0.93
CA TYR A 121 4.74 -4.57 1.66
C TYR A 121 3.88 -4.51 2.93
N LEU A 122 2.62 -4.95 2.86
CA LEU A 122 1.73 -4.94 4.02
C LEU A 122 2.22 -5.89 5.12
N GLU A 123 2.76 -7.06 4.76
CA GLU A 123 3.39 -8.00 5.69
C GLU A 123 4.61 -7.37 6.38
N ASP A 124 5.51 -6.78 5.60
CA ASP A 124 6.74 -6.14 6.12
C ASP A 124 6.44 -4.95 7.04
N ILE A 125 5.49 -4.09 6.66
CA ILE A 125 5.05 -2.97 7.52
C ILE A 125 4.44 -3.52 8.82
N LYS A 126 3.61 -4.56 8.74
CA LYS A 126 2.96 -5.15 9.92
C LYS A 126 3.98 -5.77 10.88
N ASP A 127 4.98 -6.46 10.37
CA ASP A 127 6.05 -7.04 11.16
C ASP A 127 6.95 -5.97 11.79
N THR A 128 7.23 -4.90 11.05
CA THR A 128 7.93 -3.71 11.55
C THR A 128 7.15 -3.05 12.69
N GLU A 129 5.85 -2.79 12.51
CA GLU A 129 4.98 -2.20 13.53
C GLU A 129 4.88 -3.07 14.79
N LYS A 130 4.77 -4.40 14.62
CA LYS A 130 4.74 -5.34 15.74
C LYS A 130 6.04 -5.30 16.53
N THR A 131 7.17 -5.25 15.83
CA THR A 131 8.51 -5.15 16.42
C THR A 131 8.68 -3.83 17.18
N LEU A 132 8.31 -2.69 16.58
CA LEU A 132 8.33 -1.38 17.23
C LEU A 132 7.43 -1.33 18.48
N ARG A 133 6.25 -1.95 18.41
CA ARG A 133 5.36 -2.08 19.58
C ARG A 133 6.01 -2.88 20.69
N SER A 134 6.68 -4.01 20.39
CA SER A 134 7.39 -4.77 21.44
C SER A 134 8.45 -3.93 22.16
N PHE A 135 9.22 -3.11 21.43
CA PHE A 135 10.21 -2.22 22.05
C PHE A 135 9.58 -1.09 22.90
N ARG A 136 8.39 -0.60 22.55
CA ARG A 136 7.67 0.39 23.35
C ARG A 136 7.16 -0.17 24.69
N PHE A 137 6.93 -1.48 24.78
CA PHE A 137 6.38 -2.12 25.99
C PHE A 137 7.42 -2.83 26.87
N ASP A 138 8.65 -3.04 26.40
CA ASP A 138 9.75 -3.61 27.21
C ASP A 138 10.47 -2.59 28.14
N ASN A 139 10.06 -1.32 28.13
CA ASN A 139 10.54 -0.30 29.07
C ASN A 139 9.59 -0.14 30.28
N LYS A 140 9.28 -1.24 30.98
CA LYS A 140 8.54 -1.18 32.24
C LYS A 140 9.14 -2.04 33.35
#